data_AF-A0A3S1BR95-F1
#
_entry.id   AF-A0A3S1BR95-F1
#
_cell.length_a   1.000
_cell.length_b   1.000
_cell.length_c   1.000
_cell.angle_alpha   90.00
_cell.angle_beta   90.00
_cell.angle_gamma   90.00
#
_symmetry.space_group_name_H-M   'P 1'
#
loop_
_entity.id
_entity.type
_entity.pdbx_description
1 polymer ?
#
loop_
_entity_poly.entity_id
_entity_poly.type
_entity_poly.pdbx_seq_one_letter_code
_entity_poly.pdbx_strand_id
1 'polypeptide(L)'
;MRSLVLTGFSFMLTASVIGNAYYQKKQFYPSVVYITKSNPSMAVMYVQALVFVVLMGKMLRAVFFGQLRAAEMEHLIERSWYAVTETCLAFTVFRDDFSPRFVALFTLLLFLKCFHWLAEDRIDYMERSPTISW
;
A
#
# COMPACT_ATOMS: atom_id res chain seq x y z
N MET A 1 -0.53 3.97 -18.63
CA MET A 1 0.88 4.17 -19.04
C MET A 1 1.72 4.82 -17.94
N ARG A 2 1.37 6.01 -17.43
CA ARG A 2 2.12 6.70 -16.36
C ARG A 2 2.42 5.82 -15.13
N SER A 3 1.43 5.09 -14.62
CA SER A 3 1.59 4.21 -13.45
C SER A 3 2.61 3.09 -13.68
N LEU A 4 2.61 2.47 -14.86
CA LEU A 4 3.54 1.40 -15.24
C LEU A 4 4.98 1.90 -15.32
N VAL A 5 5.19 3.09 -15.89
CA VAL A 5 6.50 3.73 -15.97
C VAL A 5 7.04 4.03 -14.57
N LEU A 6 6.20 4.57 -13.68
CA LEU A 6 6.59 4.87 -12.30
C LEU A 6 6.96 3.61 -11.51
N THR A 7 6.19 2.53 -11.64
CA THR A 7 6.55 1.23 -11.04
C THR A 7 7.84 0.69 -11.63
N GLY A 8 8.01 0.71 -12.96
CA GLY A 8 9.25 0.25 -13.60
C GLY A 8 10.47 1.00 -13.09
N PHE A 9 10.36 2.33 -12.99
CA PHE A 9 11.42 3.18 -12.44
C PHE A 9 11.73 2.83 -10.98
N SER A 10 10.72 2.59 -10.13
CA SER A 10 10.96 2.24 -8.72
C SER A 10 11.71 0.90 -8.58
N PHE A 11 11.37 -0.09 -9.41
CA PHE A 11 12.08 -1.37 -9.44
C PHE A 11 13.53 -1.21 -9.90
N MET A 12 13.79 -0.41 -10.95
CA MET A 12 15.16 -0.15 -11.41
C MET A 12 16.00 0.58 -10.37
N LEU A 13 15.39 1.53 -9.67
CA LEU A 13 16.06 2.30 -8.62
C LEU A 13 16.39 1.41 -7.42
N THR A 14 15.45 0.53 -7.01
CA THR A 14 15.69 -0.47 -5.97
C THR A 14 16.80 -1.44 -6.35
N ALA A 15 16.79 -1.96 -7.57
CA ALA A 15 17.83 -2.86 -8.07
C ALA A 15 19.22 -2.21 -8.08
N SER A 16 19.29 -0.93 -8.48
CA SER A 16 20.54 -0.15 -8.44
C SER A 16 21.09 0.01 -7.03
N VAL A 17 20.23 0.31 -6.05
CA VAL A 17 20.63 0.46 -4.64
C VAL A 17 21.12 -0.87 -4.05
N ILE A 18 20.38 -1.96 -4.28
CA ILE A 18 20.77 -3.29 -3.82
C ILE A 18 22.07 -3.74 -4.49
N GLY A 19 22.20 -3.53 -5.80
CA GLY A 19 23.41 -3.85 -6.58
C GLY A 19 24.64 -3.09 -6.08
N ASN A 20 24.50 -1.79 -5.82
CA ASN A 20 25.58 -0.97 -5.26
C ASN A 20 25.99 -1.44 -3.85
N ALA A 21 25.01 -1.73 -2.98
CA ALA A 21 25.28 -2.25 -1.63
C ALA A 21 25.98 -3.61 -1.66
N TYR A 22 25.63 -4.47 -2.62
CA TYR A 22 26.28 -5.76 -2.81
C TYR A 22 27.70 -5.61 -3.38
N TYR A 23 27.90 -4.71 -4.34
CA TYR A 23 29.22 -4.44 -4.92
C TYR A 23 30.23 -3.92 -3.87
N GLN A 24 29.79 -3.01 -2.99
CA GLN A 24 30.65 -2.44 -1.95
C GLN A 24 31.02 -3.44 -0.86
N LYS A 25 30.10 -4.31 -0.45
CA LYS A 25 30.27 -5.16 0.73
C LYS A 25 30.61 -6.62 0.40
N LYS A 26 30.35 -7.09 -0.82
CA LYS A 26 30.62 -8.44 -1.36
C LYS A 26 30.05 -9.62 -0.57
N GLN A 27 29.36 -9.36 0.53
CA GLN A 27 28.80 -10.34 1.46
C GLN A 27 27.36 -9.94 1.80
N PHE A 28 26.48 -10.93 1.91
CA PHE A 28 25.05 -10.71 2.10
C PHE A 28 24.73 -9.93 3.39
N TYR A 29 25.25 -10.38 4.54
CA TYR A 29 24.91 -9.77 5.82
C TYR A 29 25.35 -8.29 5.93
N PRO A 30 26.61 -7.92 5.61
CA PRO A 30 27.02 -6.52 5.64
C PRO A 30 26.30 -5.63 4.60
N SER A 31 25.86 -6.18 3.46
CA SER A 31 25.03 -5.43 2.50
C SER A 31 23.66 -5.10 3.07
N VAL A 32 22.99 -6.04 3.74
CA VAL A 32 21.69 -5.79 4.37
C VAL A 32 21.82 -4.77 5.51
N VAL A 33 22.87 -4.89 6.33
CA VAL A 33 23.17 -3.91 7.38
C VAL A 33 23.44 -2.53 6.77
N TYR A 34 24.16 -2.45 5.64
CA TYR A 34 24.40 -1.17 4.95
C TYR A 34 23.11 -0.52 4.43
N ILE A 35 22.23 -1.30 3.81
CA ILE A 35 20.94 -0.81 3.31
C ILE A 35 20.06 -0.31 4.48
N THR A 36 20.06 -1.02 5.61
CA THR A 36 19.26 -0.67 6.79
C THR A 36 19.87 0.43 7.66
N LYS A 37 21.15 0.78 7.47
CA LYS A 37 21.81 1.86 8.23
C LYS A 37 21.97 3.15 7.42
N SER A 38 21.92 3.08 6.09
CA SER A 38 22.02 4.26 5.24
C SER A 38 20.65 4.89 4.98
N ASN A 39 20.49 6.15 5.40
CA ASN A 39 19.26 6.93 5.19
C ASN A 39 18.73 6.90 3.73
N PRO A 40 19.55 7.13 2.69
CA PRO A 40 19.03 7.14 1.31
C PRO A 40 18.60 5.75 0.84
N SER A 41 19.36 4.69 1.13
CA SER A 41 18.99 3.33 0.73
C SER A 41 17.73 2.85 1.46
N MET A 42 17.61 3.18 2.74
CA MET A 42 16.43 2.87 3.55
C MET A 42 15.18 3.59 3.01
N ALA A 43 15.30 4.86 2.61
CA ALA A 43 14.18 5.60 2.01
C ALA A 43 13.67 4.94 0.72
N VAL A 44 14.58 4.49 -0.15
CA VAL A 44 14.24 3.74 -1.37
C VAL A 44 13.48 2.45 -1.03
N MET A 45 13.93 1.71 -0.01
CA MET A 45 13.27 0.48 0.43
C MET A 45 11.84 0.76 0.95
N TYR A 46 11.61 1.87 1.66
CA TYR A 46 10.27 2.25 2.11
C TYR A 46 9.35 2.62 0.94
N VAL A 47 9.84 3.38 -0.03
CA VAL A 47 9.07 3.70 -1.25
C VAL A 47 8.71 2.42 -2.00
N GLN A 48 9.67 1.50 -2.15
CA GLN A 48 9.42 0.22 -2.82
C GLN A 48 8.39 -0.63 -2.05
N ALA A 49 8.40 -0.62 -0.72
CA ALA A 49 7.39 -1.31 0.09
C ALA A 49 5.98 -0.75 -0.14
N LEU A 50 5.83 0.58 -0.21
CA LEU A 50 4.54 1.21 -0.55
C LEU A 50 4.05 0.82 -1.95
N VAL A 51 4.95 0.77 -2.93
CA VAL A 51 4.62 0.32 -4.29
C VAL A 51 4.10 -1.11 -4.28
N PHE A 52 4.71 -2.01 -3.50
CA PHE A 52 4.24 -3.39 -3.35
C PHE A 52 2.84 -3.48 -2.75
N VAL A 53 2.52 -2.68 -1.74
CA VAL A 53 1.17 -2.62 -1.15
C VAL A 53 0.13 -2.21 -2.20
N VAL A 54 0.43 -1.19 -3.01
CA VAL A 54 -0.47 -0.74 -4.09
C VAL A 54 -0.64 -1.80 -5.18
N LEU A 55 0.43 -2.48 -5.56
CA LEU A 55 0.38 -3.58 -6.54
C LEU A 55 -0.45 -4.76 -6.02
N MET A 56 -0.27 -5.13 -4.75
CA MET A 56 -1.08 -6.15 -4.09
C MET A 56 -2.55 -5.75 -4.07
N GLY A 57 -2.86 -4.50 -3.75
CA GLY A 57 -4.24 -3.98 -3.78
C GLY A 57 -4.88 -4.07 -5.16
N LYS A 58 -4.12 -3.75 -6.23
CA LYS A 58 -4.58 -3.91 -7.61
C LYS A 58 -4.82 -5.36 -7.99
N MET A 59 -3.92 -6.26 -7.60
CA MET A 59 -4.05 -7.71 -7.82
C MET A 59 -5.31 -8.25 -7.15
N LEU A 60 -5.47 -8.01 -5.85
CA LEU A 60 -6.64 -8.49 -5.10
C LEU A 60 -7.94 -7.87 -5.59
N ARG A 61 -7.94 -6.58 -5.93
CA ARG A 61 -9.09 -5.94 -6.61
C ARG A 61 -9.45 -6.68 -7.88
N ALA A 62 -8.47 -6.96 -8.74
CA ALA A 62 -8.71 -7.63 -10.02
C ALA A 62 -9.24 -9.06 -9.82
N VAL A 63 -8.73 -9.79 -8.83
CA VAL A 63 -9.14 -11.18 -8.52
C VAL A 63 -10.54 -11.25 -7.89
N PHE A 64 -10.83 -10.40 -6.90
CA PHE A 64 -12.08 -10.51 -6.12
C PHE A 64 -13.23 -9.67 -6.68
N PHE A 65 -12.96 -8.46 -7.20
CA PHE A 65 -14.00 -7.48 -7.54
C PHE A 65 -14.06 -7.13 -9.02
N GLY A 66 -13.03 -7.49 -9.80
CA GLY A 66 -12.96 -7.18 -11.23
C GLY A 66 -13.02 -5.67 -11.51
N GLN A 67 -14.06 -5.24 -12.24
CA GLN A 67 -14.26 -3.84 -12.59
C GLN A 67 -14.97 -3.06 -11.48
N LEU A 68 -14.21 -2.16 -10.84
CA LEU A 68 -14.73 -1.21 -9.86
C LEU A 68 -15.45 -0.05 -10.54
N ARG A 69 -16.61 0.30 -9.99
CA ARG A 69 -17.42 1.42 -10.46
C ARG A 69 -16.89 2.74 -9.91
N ALA A 70 -17.24 3.84 -10.57
CA ALA A 70 -16.82 5.17 -10.16
C ALA A 70 -17.31 5.50 -8.73
N ALA A 71 -18.56 5.16 -8.41
CA ALA A 71 -19.14 5.39 -7.09
C ALA A 71 -18.39 4.64 -5.97
N GLU A 72 -18.01 3.39 -6.19
CA GLU A 72 -17.23 2.60 -5.21
C GLU A 72 -15.84 3.17 -4.99
N MET A 73 -15.21 3.68 -6.06
CA MET A 73 -13.92 4.36 -5.95
C MET A 73 -14.04 5.65 -5.15
N GLU A 74 -15.09 6.44 -5.39
CA GLU A 74 -15.34 7.71 -4.71
C GLU A 74 -15.58 7.50 -3.22
N HIS A 75 -16.52 6.61 -2.85
CA HIS A 75 -16.75 6.24 -1.44
C HIS A 75 -15.49 5.69 -0.77
N LEU A 76 -14.73 4.83 -1.46
CA LEU A 76 -13.51 4.27 -0.89
C LEU A 76 -12.45 5.36 -0.66
N ILE A 77 -12.30 6.33 -1.56
CA ILE A 77 -11.37 7.45 -1.39
C ILE A 77 -11.80 8.33 -0.20
N GLU A 78 -13.07 8.68 -0.10
CA GLU A 78 -13.60 9.51 0.99
C GLU A 78 -13.40 8.83 2.36
N ARG A 79 -13.85 7.58 2.49
CA ARG A 79 -13.70 6.80 3.73
C ARG A 79 -12.23 6.57 4.09
N SER A 80 -11.38 6.32 3.09
CA SER A 80 -9.94 6.12 3.32
C SER A 80 -9.27 7.41 3.80
N TRP A 81 -9.58 8.55 3.19
CA TRP A 81 -9.02 9.84 3.60
C TRP A 81 -9.42 10.16 5.05
N TYR A 82 -10.70 9.97 5.39
CA TYR A 82 -11.18 10.15 6.75
C TYR A 82 -10.43 9.25 7.74
N ALA A 83 -10.36 7.94 7.48
CA ALA A 83 -9.66 7.01 8.37
C ALA A 83 -8.17 7.30 8.50
N VAL A 84 -7.48 7.73 7.43
CA VAL A 84 -6.09 8.18 7.52
C VAL A 84 -5.98 9.38 8.44
N THR A 85 -6.82 10.40 8.26
CA THR A 85 -6.73 11.62 9.08
C THR A 85 -7.04 11.38 10.56
N GLU A 86 -8.08 10.61 10.88
CA GLU A 86 -8.40 10.23 12.26
C GLU A 86 -7.26 9.45 12.91
N THR A 87 -6.69 8.52 12.17
CA THR A 87 -5.62 7.68 12.70
C THR A 87 -4.33 8.48 12.86
N CYS A 88 -4.01 9.37 11.91
CA CYS A 88 -2.90 10.32 12.06
C CYS A 88 -3.09 11.22 13.28
N LEU A 89 -4.30 11.73 13.53
CA LEU A 89 -4.61 12.50 14.74
C LEU A 89 -4.38 11.66 16.00
N ALA A 90 -4.89 10.43 16.05
CA ALA A 90 -4.65 9.52 17.16
C ALA A 90 -3.15 9.23 17.37
N PHE A 91 -2.36 9.13 16.28
CA PHE A 91 -0.92 8.90 16.36
C PHE A 91 -0.14 10.08 16.93
N THR A 92 -0.61 11.31 16.72
CA THR A 92 0.03 12.48 17.35
C THR A 92 -0.06 12.45 18.88
N VAL A 93 -1.08 11.76 19.44
CA VAL A 93 -1.21 11.53 20.88
C VAL A 93 -0.19 10.51 21.39
N PHE A 94 0.19 9.52 20.56
CA PHE A 94 1.16 8.45 20.88
C PHE A 94 2.51 8.65 20.17
N ARG A 95 3.07 9.87 20.27
CA ARG A 95 4.28 10.27 19.54
C ARG A 95 5.50 9.36 19.77
N ASP A 96 5.63 8.77 20.95
CA ASP A 96 6.83 8.02 21.33
C ASP A 96 6.87 6.57 20.79
N ASP A 97 5.77 6.04 20.24
CA ASP A 97 5.66 4.65 19.75
C ASP A 97 5.75 4.51 18.21
N PHE A 98 6.28 5.52 17.52
CA PHE A 98 6.37 5.52 16.05
C PHE A 98 7.45 4.55 15.52
N SER A 99 7.10 3.27 15.42
CA SER A 99 7.96 2.21 14.90
C SER A 99 7.60 1.82 13.45
N PRO A 100 8.57 1.37 12.62
CA PRO A 100 8.26 0.84 11.28
C PRO A 100 7.28 -0.33 11.29
N ARG A 101 7.31 -1.14 12.36
CA ARG A 101 6.36 -2.24 12.58
C ARG A 101 4.94 -1.74 12.73
N PHE A 102 4.76 -0.65 13.46
CA PHE A 102 3.45 -0.02 13.63
C PHE A 102 2.89 0.50 12.31
N VAL A 103 3.71 1.19 11.50
CA VAL A 103 3.31 1.65 10.16
C VAL A 103 2.89 0.48 9.27
N ALA A 104 3.62 -0.64 9.34
CA ALA A 104 3.26 -1.86 8.60
C ALA A 104 1.90 -2.43 9.05
N LEU A 105 1.66 -2.52 10.36
CA LEU A 105 0.38 -2.99 10.91
C LEU A 105 -0.77 -2.06 10.55
N PHE A 106 -0.57 -0.75 10.65
CA PHE A 106 -1.56 0.24 10.25
C PHE A 106 -1.89 0.16 8.76
N THR A 107 -0.87 0.05 7.92
CA THR A 107 -1.05 -0.11 6.47
C THR A 107 -1.83 -1.38 6.15
N LEU A 108 -1.52 -2.50 6.83
CA LEU A 108 -2.26 -3.75 6.69
C LEU A 108 -3.71 -3.61 7.14
N LEU A 109 -3.95 -2.97 8.28
CA LEU A 109 -5.30 -2.75 8.81
C LEU A 109 -6.13 -1.89 7.86
N LEU A 110 -5.57 -0.77 7.39
CA LEU A 110 -6.24 0.12 6.44
C LEU A 110 -6.52 -0.61 5.13
N PHE A 111 -5.56 -1.39 4.63
CA PHE A 111 -5.74 -2.22 3.44
C PHE A 111 -6.93 -3.17 3.59
N LEU A 112 -6.98 -3.96 4.66
CA LEU A 112 -8.11 -4.86 4.94
C LEU A 112 -9.43 -4.10 5.09
N LYS A 113 -9.41 -2.93 5.75
CA LYS A 113 -10.59 -2.09 5.93
C LYS A 113 -11.14 -1.55 4.61
N CYS A 114 -10.27 -1.18 3.66
CA CYS A 114 -10.68 -0.83 2.30
C CYS A 114 -11.40 -1.98 1.59
N PHE A 115 -10.93 -3.23 1.73
CA PHE A 115 -11.63 -4.39 1.14
C PHE A 115 -12.99 -4.65 1.78
N HIS A 116 -13.10 -4.45 3.10
CA HIS A 116 -14.39 -4.58 3.80
C HIS A 116 -15.40 -3.55 3.31
N TRP A 117 -15.01 -2.28 3.21
CA TRP A 117 -15.89 -1.23 2.68
C TRP A 117 -16.31 -1.50 1.24
N LEU A 118 -15.39 -2.02 0.42
CA LEU A 118 -15.72 -2.36 -0.95
C LEU A 118 -16.72 -3.53 -1.05
N ALA A 119 -16.61 -4.51 -0.15
CA ALA A 119 -17.57 -5.61 -0.06
C ALA A 119 -18.95 -5.11 0.39
N GLU A 120 -19.00 -4.23 1.39
CA GLU A 120 -20.22 -3.57 1.87
C GLU A 120 -20.92 -2.81 0.73
N ASP A 121 -20.20 -1.97 -0.03
CA ASP A 121 -20.76 -1.23 -1.17
C ASP A 121 -21.32 -2.17 -2.26
N ARG A 122 -20.72 -3.35 -2.45
CA ARG A 122 -21.21 -4.35 -3.40
C ARG A 122 -22.49 -5.03 -2.92
N ILE A 123 -22.57 -5.33 -1.63
CA ILE A 123 -23.77 -5.89 -1.00
C ILE A 123 -24.91 -4.88 -1.09
N ASP A 124 -24.66 -3.62 -0.70
CA ASP A 124 -25.62 -2.51 -0.79
C ASP A 124 -26.15 -2.33 -2.22
N TYR A 125 -25.27 -2.43 -3.22
CA TYR A 125 -25.70 -2.36 -4.61
C TYR A 125 -26.60 -3.54 -5.00
N MET A 126 -26.26 -4.75 -4.56
CA MET A 126 -27.03 -5.95 -4.86
C MET A 126 -28.44 -5.84 -4.26
N GLU A 127 -28.56 -5.34 -3.01
CA GLU A 127 -29.84 -5.12 -2.34
C GLU A 127 -30.70 -4.03 -3.00
N ARG A 128 -30.06 -2.95 -3.47
CA ARG A 128 -30.75 -1.84 -4.13
C ARG A 128 -31.03 -2.08 -5.62
N SER A 129 -30.41 -3.09 -6.22
CA SER A 129 -30.67 -3.43 -7.61
C SER A 129 -32.00 -4.18 -7.72
N PRO A 130 -33.00 -3.65 -8.46
CA PRO A 130 -34.24 -4.38 -8.70
C PRO A 130 -33.92 -5.56 -9.62
N THR A 131 -33.69 -6.72 -9.04
CA THR A 131 -33.64 -7.97 -9.78
C THR A 131 -35.08 -8.35 -10.15
N ILE A 132 -35.59 -7.75 -11.22
CA ILE A 132 -36.74 -8.29 -11.94
C ILE A 132 -36.23 -9.47 -12.76
N SER A 133 -35.89 -10.58 -12.09
CA SER A 133 -35.79 -11.87 -12.78
C SER A 133 -37.20 -12.46 -12.85
N TRP A 134 -37.66 -12.71 -14.08
CA TRP A 134 -38.90 -13.41 -14.39
C TRP A 134 -38.99 -14.77 -13.69
#